data_AF-A0A354GRY3-F1
#
_entry.id   AF-A0A354GRY3-F1
#
_cell.length_a   1.000
_cell.length_b   1.000
_cell.length_c   1.000
_cell.angle_alpha   90.00
_cell.angle_beta   90.00
_cell.angle_gamma   90.00
#
_symmetry.space_group_name_H-M   'P 1'
#
loop_
_entity.id
_entity.type
_entity.pdbx_description
1 polymer ?
#
loop_
_entity_poly.entity_id
_entity_poly.type
_entity_poly.pdbx_seq_one_letter_code
_entity_poly.pdbx_strand_id
1 'polypeptide(L)'
;MPRLFRAMKEGEGGLPEEGESARTLGIRPGIDVPVNTPEELFRPGQGGLSVSPDDPLNFPMFRRPPEYQGVGKDQVWTITAAELEPDLAYRPDPTSARHGFIEPARPMTLADYQRALARTRGLWRKATPAAAKRRDSNDA
;
A
#
# COMPACT_ATOMS: atom_id res chain seq x y z
N MET A 1 -5.72 8.12 12.28
CA MET A 1 -4.69 7.44 11.47
C MET A 1 -5.08 7.52 10.00
N PRO A 2 -4.12 7.70 9.08
CA PRO A 2 -4.43 7.91 7.68
C PRO A 2 -5.06 6.67 7.04
N ARG A 3 -5.88 6.91 6.04
CA ARG A 3 -6.39 5.85 5.16
C ARG A 3 -5.39 5.67 4.03
N LEU A 4 -4.95 4.45 3.79
CA LEU A 4 -3.96 4.13 2.78
C LEU A 4 -4.67 3.53 1.58
N PHE A 5 -4.20 3.90 0.40
CA PHE A 5 -4.74 3.41 -0.86
C PHE A 5 -3.64 2.77 -1.69
N ARG A 6 -3.98 1.69 -2.40
CA ARG A 6 -3.12 1.09 -3.44
C ARG A 6 -3.94 0.53 -4.58
N ALA A 7 -3.52 0.77 -5.82
CA ALA A 7 -4.05 0.08 -6.99
C ALA A 7 -3.39 -1.30 -7.13
N MET A 8 -4.17 -2.37 -7.04
CA MET A 8 -3.70 -3.77 -7.13
C MET A 8 -4.67 -4.63 -7.94
N LYS A 9 -4.16 -5.69 -8.56
CA LYS A 9 -4.98 -6.71 -9.18
C LYS A 9 -5.89 -7.38 -8.14
N GLU A 10 -7.07 -7.74 -8.58
CA GLU A 10 -7.96 -8.62 -7.84
C GLU A 10 -7.62 -10.07 -8.15
N GLY A 11 -7.36 -10.86 -7.12
CA GLY A 11 -7.10 -12.29 -7.20
C GLY A 11 -8.30 -13.11 -6.71
N GLU A 12 -8.01 -14.33 -6.26
CA GLU A 12 -9.03 -15.27 -5.78
C GLU A 12 -9.85 -14.71 -4.60
N GLY A 13 -11.15 -15.00 -4.59
CA GLY A 13 -12.05 -14.57 -3.52
C GLY A 13 -12.38 -13.08 -3.51
N GLY A 14 -12.05 -12.35 -4.58
CA GLY A 14 -12.32 -10.92 -4.69
C GLY A 14 -11.49 -10.07 -3.74
N LEU A 15 -10.27 -10.52 -3.43
CA LEU A 15 -9.28 -9.88 -2.57
C LEU A 15 -8.04 -9.50 -3.40
N PRO A 16 -7.12 -8.63 -2.89
CA PRO A 16 -5.89 -8.33 -3.61
C PRO A 16 -5.10 -9.59 -3.97
N GLU A 17 -4.53 -9.64 -5.18
CA GLU A 17 -3.58 -10.68 -5.58
C GLU A 17 -2.26 -10.48 -4.83
N GLU A 18 -1.76 -11.53 -4.17
CA GLU A 18 -0.44 -11.55 -3.53
C GLU A 18 0.67 -11.74 -4.57
N GLY A 19 1.86 -11.21 -4.30
CA GLY A 19 3.04 -11.52 -5.12
C GLY A 19 4.02 -10.37 -5.29
N GLU A 20 5.13 -10.64 -5.96
CA GLU A 20 6.28 -9.75 -6.09
C GLU A 20 6.18 -8.89 -7.35
N SER A 21 5.19 -8.00 -7.39
CA SER A 21 5.02 -7.09 -8.51
C SER A 21 4.55 -5.72 -8.06
N ALA A 22 4.76 -4.72 -8.92
CA ALA A 22 4.21 -3.39 -8.69
C ALA A 22 2.67 -3.36 -8.64
N ARG A 23 1.98 -4.44 -9.01
CA ARG A 23 0.51 -4.51 -9.13
C ARG A 23 -0.14 -5.49 -8.13
N THR A 24 0.62 -6.06 -7.22
CA THR A 24 0.15 -7.05 -6.24
C THR A 24 0.39 -6.56 -4.82
N LEU A 25 -0.16 -7.30 -3.86
CA LEU A 25 0.11 -7.19 -2.43
C LEU A 25 1.43 -7.91 -2.13
N GLY A 26 2.51 -7.16 -2.23
CA GLY A 26 3.88 -7.64 -2.07
C GLY A 26 4.86 -6.66 -2.69
N ILE A 27 6.15 -6.85 -2.41
CA ILE A 27 7.23 -6.02 -2.92
C ILE A 27 8.14 -6.81 -3.85
N ARG A 28 8.92 -6.08 -4.66
CA ARG A 28 9.99 -6.60 -5.51
C ARG A 28 11.35 -6.34 -4.85
N PRO A 29 12.08 -7.39 -4.44
CA PRO A 29 13.42 -7.26 -3.88
C PRO A 29 14.37 -6.55 -4.85
N GLY A 30 15.24 -5.68 -4.33
CA GLY A 30 16.17 -4.87 -5.13
C GLY A 30 15.54 -3.77 -5.99
N ILE A 31 14.21 -3.60 -5.98
CA ILE A 31 13.50 -2.52 -6.70
C ILE A 31 12.72 -1.63 -5.74
N ASP A 32 11.79 -2.22 -4.99
CA ASP A 32 10.95 -1.46 -4.04
C ASP A 32 11.69 -1.18 -2.71
N VAL A 33 12.71 -2.00 -2.43
CA VAL A 33 13.56 -1.97 -1.23
C VAL A 33 15.00 -2.36 -1.62
N PRO A 34 16.02 -1.94 -0.85
CA PRO A 34 17.41 -2.32 -1.14
C PRO A 34 17.71 -3.79 -0.85
N VAL A 35 16.93 -4.44 0.03
CA VAL A 35 17.13 -5.84 0.43
C VAL A 35 16.93 -6.78 -0.75
N ASN A 36 17.92 -7.64 -1.00
CA ASN A 36 17.91 -8.56 -2.14
C ASN A 36 18.36 -9.98 -1.82
N THR A 37 18.77 -10.29 -0.59
CA THR A 37 19.08 -11.65 -0.13
C THR A 37 18.18 -12.10 1.02
N PRO A 38 17.94 -13.42 1.18
CA PRO A 38 17.12 -13.94 2.28
C PRO A 38 17.67 -13.67 3.68
N GLU A 39 18.99 -13.59 3.84
CA GLU A 39 19.68 -13.43 5.12
C GLU A 39 19.73 -11.96 5.58
N GLU A 40 19.55 -11.02 4.66
CA GLU A 40 19.55 -9.59 4.99
C GLU A 40 18.26 -9.19 5.72
N LEU A 41 18.43 -8.50 6.84
CA LEU A 41 17.29 -7.98 7.61
C LEU A 41 16.76 -6.70 6.95
N PHE A 42 15.47 -6.72 6.62
CA PHE A 42 14.71 -5.55 6.22
C PHE A 42 14.29 -4.75 7.45
N ARG A 43 14.69 -3.49 7.50
CA ARG A 43 14.54 -2.59 8.65
C ARG A 43 13.58 -1.44 8.33
N PRO A 44 12.94 -0.84 9.36
CA PRO A 44 12.21 0.41 9.20
C PRO A 44 13.07 1.49 8.52
N GLY A 45 12.46 2.36 7.73
CA GLY A 45 13.13 3.45 7.01
C GLY A 45 13.74 3.09 5.65
N GLN A 46 13.68 1.82 5.22
CA GLN A 46 14.32 1.36 3.97
C GLN A 46 13.37 1.30 2.75
N GLY A 47 12.12 1.77 2.89
CA GLY A 47 11.10 1.69 1.85
C GLY A 47 10.08 0.60 2.14
N GLY A 48 9.39 0.10 1.13
CA GLY A 48 8.38 -0.96 1.29
C GLY A 48 7.28 -0.87 0.25
N LEU A 49 6.11 -1.40 0.58
CA LEU A 49 4.95 -1.40 -0.30
C LEU A 49 4.42 0.03 -0.46
N SER A 50 4.57 0.60 -1.66
CA SER A 50 4.06 1.93 -1.97
C SER A 50 2.55 2.05 -1.79
N VAL A 51 2.13 3.10 -1.10
CA VAL A 51 0.74 3.49 -0.91
C VAL A 51 0.57 5.00 -1.10
N SER A 52 -0.65 5.41 -1.40
CA SER A 52 -1.06 6.81 -1.37
C SER A 52 -1.89 7.07 -0.11
N PRO A 53 -1.48 7.99 0.78
CA PRO A 53 -2.29 8.35 1.93
C PRO A 53 -3.47 9.26 1.53
N ASP A 54 -4.57 9.09 2.26
CA ASP A 54 -5.79 9.89 2.37
C ASP A 54 -6.64 10.12 1.09
N ASP A 55 -6.03 10.15 -0.08
CA ASP A 55 -6.71 10.37 -1.36
C ASP A 55 -6.21 9.41 -2.46
N PRO A 56 -7.06 8.55 -3.05
CA PRO A 56 -6.68 7.71 -4.18
C PRO A 56 -6.36 8.49 -5.46
N LEU A 57 -6.67 9.78 -5.57
CA LEU A 57 -6.21 10.62 -6.68
C LEU A 57 -4.72 10.96 -6.60
N ASN A 58 -4.05 10.60 -5.49
CA ASN A 58 -2.61 10.71 -5.33
C ASN A 58 -1.80 9.75 -6.21
N PHE A 59 -2.41 8.68 -6.74
CA PHE A 59 -1.73 7.83 -7.70
C PHE A 59 -1.43 8.57 -9.01
N PRO A 60 -0.35 8.19 -9.71
CA PRO A 60 -0.15 8.56 -11.11
C PRO A 60 -1.34 8.13 -11.99
N MET A 61 -1.65 8.91 -13.03
CA MET A 61 -2.81 8.68 -13.91
C MET A 61 -2.87 7.26 -14.50
N PHE A 62 -1.71 6.67 -14.84
CA PHE A 62 -1.62 5.30 -15.38
C PHE A 62 -1.88 4.19 -14.35
N ARG A 63 -1.93 4.53 -13.05
CA ARG A 63 -2.25 3.61 -11.95
C ARG A 63 -3.70 3.75 -11.47
N ARG A 64 -4.35 4.88 -11.75
CA ARG A 64 -5.76 5.12 -11.41
C ARG A 64 -6.66 4.47 -12.45
N PRO A 65 -7.67 3.67 -12.08
CA PRO A 65 -8.65 3.20 -13.05
C PRO A 65 -9.61 4.33 -13.48
N PRO A 66 -10.43 4.13 -14.53
CA PRO A 66 -11.29 5.18 -15.09
C PRO A 66 -12.21 5.87 -14.08
N GLU A 67 -12.74 5.12 -13.11
CA GLU A 67 -13.55 5.64 -12.01
C GLU A 67 -12.80 6.62 -11.08
N TYR A 68 -11.47 6.66 -11.15
CA TYR A 68 -10.59 7.64 -10.50
C TYR A 68 -9.88 8.54 -11.52
N GLN A 69 -10.51 8.80 -12.68
CA GLN A 69 -10.01 9.71 -13.71
C GLN A 69 -8.59 9.32 -14.17
N GLY A 70 -8.38 8.03 -14.43
CA GLY A 70 -7.14 7.52 -14.99
C GLY A 70 -7.34 6.47 -16.06
N VAL A 71 -6.25 5.81 -16.42
CA VAL A 71 -6.20 4.83 -17.52
C VAL A 71 -5.66 3.46 -17.06
N GLY A 72 -5.41 3.32 -15.76
CA GLY A 72 -5.05 2.04 -15.15
C GLY A 72 -6.20 1.04 -15.23
N LYS A 73 -5.89 -0.23 -15.00
CA LYS A 73 -6.88 -1.33 -15.02
C LYS A 73 -7.06 -2.02 -13.68
N ASP A 74 -6.28 -1.62 -12.68
CA ASP A 74 -6.27 -2.25 -11.37
C ASP A 74 -7.30 -1.60 -10.46
N GLN A 75 -7.96 -2.44 -9.66
CA GLN A 75 -8.86 -2.00 -8.62
C GLN A 75 -8.10 -1.19 -7.57
N VAL A 76 -8.68 -0.10 -7.09
CA VAL A 76 -8.17 0.63 -5.92
C VAL A 76 -8.68 -0.03 -4.65
N TRP A 77 -7.72 -0.36 -3.78
CA TRP A 77 -7.95 -0.94 -2.45
C TRP A 77 -7.59 0.06 -1.37
N THR A 78 -8.21 -0.10 -0.21
CA THR A 78 -7.93 0.72 0.96
C THR A 78 -7.84 -0.08 2.25
N ILE A 79 -6.96 0.38 3.14
CA ILE A 79 -6.73 -0.10 4.50
C ILE A 79 -6.43 1.11 5.39
N THR A 80 -6.65 1.03 6.70
CA THR A 80 -6.21 2.08 7.63
C THR A 80 -4.83 1.74 8.20
N ALA A 81 -4.02 2.75 8.53
CA ALA A 81 -2.70 2.48 9.10
C ALA A 81 -2.76 1.72 10.45
N ALA A 82 -3.89 1.78 11.18
CA ALA A 82 -4.13 1.02 12.41
C ALA A 82 -4.20 -0.50 12.16
N GLU A 83 -4.62 -0.92 10.97
CA GLU A 83 -4.83 -2.33 10.61
C GLU A 83 -3.54 -3.02 10.16
N LEU A 84 -2.39 -2.33 10.20
CA LEU A 84 -1.08 -2.86 9.80
C LEU A 84 -0.34 -3.58 10.95
N GLU A 85 -0.72 -3.27 12.19
CA GLU A 85 -0.05 -3.77 13.39
C GLU A 85 -0.16 -5.30 13.54
N PRO A 86 0.80 -5.95 14.25
CA PRO A 86 1.95 -5.36 14.93
C PRO A 86 3.24 -5.33 14.09
N ASP A 87 3.25 -5.99 12.93
CA ASP A 87 4.48 -6.26 12.18
C ASP A 87 4.80 -5.17 11.14
N LEU A 88 3.81 -4.38 10.74
CA LEU A 88 3.94 -3.37 9.71
C LEU A 88 3.55 -1.99 10.22
N ALA A 89 4.18 -0.96 9.67
CA ALA A 89 3.88 0.43 9.97
C ALA A 89 3.79 1.25 8.68
N TYR A 90 2.95 2.29 8.72
CA TYR A 90 2.95 3.31 7.68
C TYR A 90 4.03 4.35 7.97
N ARG A 91 4.86 4.63 6.96
CA ARG A 91 5.79 5.77 6.96
C ARG A 91 5.51 6.68 5.75
N PRO A 92 5.25 7.98 5.97
CA PRO A 92 5.19 8.96 4.88
C PRO A 92 6.49 9.00 4.08
N ASP A 93 6.39 9.24 2.77
CA ASP A 93 7.56 9.53 1.95
C ASP A 93 8.08 10.94 2.30
N PRO A 94 9.34 11.10 2.75
CA PRO A 94 9.90 12.41 3.11
C PRO A 94 9.95 13.38 1.93
N THR A 95 9.89 12.88 0.69
CA THR A 95 9.96 13.68 -0.54
C THR A 95 8.59 14.01 -1.13
N SER A 96 7.51 13.35 -0.66
CA SER A 96 6.18 13.51 -1.23
C SER A 96 5.08 13.18 -0.23
N ALA A 97 4.30 14.20 0.15
CA ALA A 97 3.12 14.02 1.01
C ALA A 97 2.01 13.15 0.36
N ARG A 98 2.11 12.88 -0.96
CA ARG A 98 1.14 12.06 -1.73
C ARG A 98 1.52 10.58 -1.77
N HIS A 99 2.65 10.23 -1.15
CA HIS A 99 3.22 8.89 -1.19
C HIS A 99 3.69 8.46 0.20
N GLY A 100 3.78 7.16 0.39
CA GLY A 100 4.43 6.57 1.55
C GLY A 100 4.55 5.08 1.40
N PHE A 101 5.04 4.45 2.45
CA PHE A 101 5.42 3.06 2.45
C PHE A 101 4.71 2.35 3.60
N ILE A 102 4.16 1.17 3.33
CA ILE A 102 3.96 0.17 4.37
C ILE A 102 5.28 -0.57 4.49
N GLU A 103 5.94 -0.46 5.64
CA GLU A 103 7.27 -1.00 5.88
C GLU A 103 7.30 -1.85 7.17
N PRO A 104 8.37 -2.62 7.42
CA PRO A 104 8.52 -3.35 8.68
C PRO A 104 8.43 -2.40 9.87
N ALA A 105 7.66 -2.76 10.91
CA ALA A 105 7.66 -2.02 12.19
C ALA A 105 8.92 -2.31 13.02
N ARG A 106 9.58 -3.45 12.75
CA ARG A 106 10.81 -3.92 13.38
C ARG A 106 11.64 -4.71 12.36
N PRO A 107 12.95 -4.89 12.58
CA PRO A 107 13.78 -5.73 11.70
C PRO A 107 13.19 -7.13 11.53
N MET A 108 13.07 -7.59 10.28
CA MET A 108 12.60 -8.93 9.93
C MET A 108 13.19 -9.37 8.59
N THR A 109 13.11 -10.66 8.25
CA THR A 109 13.55 -11.12 6.93
C THR A 109 12.59 -10.64 5.84
N LEU A 110 13.04 -10.60 4.59
CA LEU A 110 12.16 -10.32 3.44
C LEU A 110 10.98 -11.30 3.38
N ALA A 111 11.22 -12.59 3.67
CA ALA A 111 10.18 -13.60 3.70
C ALA A 111 9.14 -13.31 4.81
N ASP A 112 9.56 -12.88 5.99
CA ASP A 112 8.65 -12.51 7.08
C ASP A 112 7.82 -11.28 6.70
N TYR A 113 8.43 -10.31 6.04
CA TYR A 113 7.75 -9.10 5.56
C TYR A 113 6.70 -9.41 4.49
N GLN A 114 7.01 -10.25 3.49
CA GLN A 114 6.02 -10.68 2.50
C GLN A 114 4.85 -11.43 3.17
N ARG A 115 5.14 -12.30 4.15
CA ARG A 115 4.08 -12.96 4.95
C ARG A 115 3.27 -11.96 5.79
N ALA A 116 3.91 -10.91 6.32
CA ALA A 116 3.20 -9.86 7.05
C ALA A 116 2.26 -9.08 6.13
N LEU A 117 2.69 -8.74 4.91
CA LEU A 117 1.82 -8.15 3.89
C LEU A 117 0.64 -9.08 3.56
N ALA A 118 0.91 -10.36 3.32
CA ALA A 118 -0.12 -11.36 3.04
C ALA A 118 -1.17 -11.46 4.16
N ARG A 119 -0.76 -11.37 5.44
CA ARG A 119 -1.71 -11.35 6.58
C ARG A 119 -2.67 -10.18 6.54
N THR A 120 -2.30 -9.05 5.92
CA THR A 120 -3.22 -7.90 5.76
C THR A 120 -4.25 -8.10 4.66
N ARG A 121 -4.12 -9.14 3.81
CA ARG A 121 -4.95 -9.32 2.59
C ARG A 121 -6.45 -9.20 2.85
N GLY A 122 -6.95 -9.82 3.92
CA GLY A 122 -8.38 -9.77 4.29
C GLY A 122 -8.85 -8.45 4.89
N LEU A 123 -7.94 -7.52 5.18
CA LEU A 123 -8.25 -6.20 5.76
C LEU A 123 -8.41 -5.12 4.67
N TRP A 124 -7.92 -5.39 3.46
CA TRP A 124 -8.07 -4.50 2.31
C TRP A 124 -9.52 -4.53 1.80
N ARG A 125 -10.06 -3.33 1.58
CA ARG A 125 -11.43 -3.12 1.09
C ARG A 125 -11.39 -2.43 -0.26
N LYS A 126 -12.31 -2.74 -1.17
CA LYS A 126 -12.45 -2.00 -2.43
C LYS A 126 -12.79 -0.54 -2.11
N ALA A 127 -11.99 0.39 -2.61
CA ALA A 127 -12.26 1.81 -2.47
C ALA A 127 -13.34 2.20 -3.48
N THR A 128 -14.37 2.92 -3.03
CA THR A 128 -15.35 3.55 -3.92
C THR A 128 -15.02 5.02 -4.11
N PRO A 129 -15.26 5.61 -5.30
CA PRO A 129 -15.00 7.03 -5.54
C PRO A 129 -15.73 7.98 -4.59
N ALA A 130 -16.87 7.56 -4.03
CA ALA A 130 -17.60 8.32 -3.01
C ALA A 130 -16.85 8.39 -1.66
N ALA A 131 -15.99 7.41 -1.37
CA ALA A 131 -15.17 7.40 -0.15
C ALA A 131 -14.00 8.41 -0.21
N ALA A 132 -13.64 8.91 -1.40
CA ALA A 132 -12.55 9.88 -1.60
C ALA A 132 -12.97 11.34 -1.34
N LYS A 133 -14.27 11.61 -1.11
CA LYS A 133 -14.81 12.98 -0.91
C LYS A 133 -15.05 13.41 0.54
N ARG A 134 -14.80 12.56 1.54
CA ARG A 134 -14.98 12.98 2.95
C ARG A 134 -13.68 13.57 3.49
N ARG A 135 -13.39 14.80 3.08
CA ARG A 135 -12.69 15.76 3.94
C ARG A 135 -13.76 16.70 4.44
N ASP A 136 -13.94 16.69 5.75
CA ASP A 136 -14.93 17.47 6.47
C ASP A 136 -14.79 18.95 6.10
N SER A 137 -15.88 19.51 5.58
CA SER A 137 -16.22 20.89 5.78
C SER A 137 -16.49 21.08 7.27
N ASN A 138 -15.45 21.39 8.03
CA ASN A 138 -15.58 22.02 9.33
C ASN A 138 -14.31 22.83 9.63
N ASP A 139 -14.32 24.08 9.21
CA ASP A 139 -13.65 25.16 9.93
C ASP A 139 -14.36 26.48 9.57
N ALA A 140 -14.96 27.07 10.62
CA ALA A 140 -15.39 28.45 10.86
C ALA A 140 -15.98 29.29 9.71
#